data_AF-A0A424HTP7-F1
#
_entry.id   AF-A0A424HTP7-F1
#
_cell.length_a   1.000
_cell.length_b   1.000
_cell.length_c   1.000
_cell.angle_alpha   90.00
_cell.angle_beta   90.00
_cell.angle_gamma   90.00
#
_symmetry.space_group_name_H-M   'P 1'
#
loop_
_entity.id
_entity.type
_entity.pdbx_description
1 polymer ?
#
loop_
_entity_poly.entity_id
_entity_poly.type
_entity_poly.pdbx_seq_one_letter_code
_entity_poly.pdbx_strand_id
1 'polypeptide(L)'
;MQVNMASSFTLVTCVMILTGIEVGATSALTHWARSEDGPSLVAGVSLFSCLGLFLGYSIKLVNHMNMVYATWQAMNIAGIAIVSCTVFRETMTHRHCVGVFLAIVSSLCFM
;
A
#
# COMPACT_ATOMS: atom_id res chain seq x y z
N MET A 1 -16.79 -9.61 -23.35
CA MET A 1 -15.48 -9.68 -22.67
C MET A 1 -15.62 -10.61 -21.46
N GLN A 2 -15.22 -11.87 -21.58
CA GLN A 2 -15.12 -12.75 -20.41
C GLN A 2 -13.89 -12.34 -19.63
N VAL A 3 -14.08 -11.59 -18.53
CA VAL A 3 -13.03 -11.37 -17.55
C VAL A 3 -12.70 -12.75 -16.98
N ASN A 4 -11.51 -13.25 -17.30
CA ASN A 4 -11.06 -14.57 -16.88
C ASN A 4 -10.91 -14.53 -15.35
N MET A 5 -11.82 -15.17 -14.59
CA MET A 5 -11.89 -15.05 -13.12
C MET A 5 -10.54 -15.34 -12.43
N ALA A 6 -9.72 -16.21 -13.04
CA ALA A 6 -8.36 -16.50 -12.58
C ALA A 6 -7.45 -15.27 -12.57
N SER A 7 -7.53 -14.41 -13.59
CA SER A 7 -6.70 -13.20 -13.69
C SER A 7 -7.08 -12.14 -12.65
N SER A 8 -8.38 -11.99 -12.35
CA SER A 8 -8.87 -11.07 -11.33
C SER A 8 -8.47 -11.52 -9.93
N PHE A 9 -8.53 -12.83 -9.65
CA PHE A 9 -8.08 -13.38 -8.37
C PHE A 9 -6.59 -13.14 -8.15
N THR A 10 -5.75 -13.41 -9.15
CA THR A 10 -4.30 -13.16 -9.07
C THR A 10 -3.97 -11.69 -8.84
N LEU A 11 -4.67 -10.76 -9.51
CA LEU A 11 -4.49 -9.32 -9.30
C LEU A 11 -4.85 -8.93 -7.86
N VAL A 12 -6.01 -9.37 -7.35
CA VAL A 12 -6.43 -9.06 -5.97
C VAL A 12 -5.42 -9.60 -4.96
N THR A 13 -4.95 -10.84 -5.11
CA THR A 13 -3.94 -11.42 -4.21
C THR A 13 -2.64 -10.62 -4.22
N CYS A 14 -2.14 -10.24 -5.40
CA CYS A 14 -0.92 -9.43 -5.53
C CYS A 14 -1.08 -8.08 -4.82
N VAL A 15 -2.18 -7.38 -5.09
CA VAL A 15 -2.45 -6.06 -4.51
C VAL A 15 -2.59 -6.14 -2.98
N MET A 16 -3.27 -7.17 -2.46
CA MET A 16 -3.40 -7.38 -1.01
C MET A 16 -2.05 -7.62 -0.33
N ILE A 17 -1.18 -8.45 -0.92
CA ILE A 17 0.16 -8.73 -0.38
C ILE A 17 1.02 -7.46 -0.41
N LEU A 18 1.06 -6.76 -1.54
CA LEU A 18 1.83 -5.53 -1.71
C LEU A 18 1.38 -4.46 -0.71
N THR A 19 0.06 -4.33 -0.52
CA THR A 19 -0.51 -3.38 0.44
C THR A 19 -0.11 -3.74 1.87
N GLY A 20 -0.20 -5.02 2.25
CA GLY A 20 0.17 -5.47 3.58
C GLY A 20 1.64 -5.21 3.90
N ILE A 21 2.53 -5.48 2.94
CA ILE A 21 3.97 -5.24 3.10
C ILE A 21 4.25 -3.74 3.28
N GLU A 22 3.69 -2.87 2.42
CA GLU A 22 3.99 -1.44 2.47
C GLU A 22 3.38 -0.73 3.68
N VAL A 23 2.15 -1.07 4.05
CA VAL A 23 1.53 -0.56 5.28
C VAL A 23 2.34 -0.99 6.50
N GLY A 24 2.80 -2.25 6.53
CA GLY A 24 3.69 -2.75 7.58
C GLY A 24 5.04 -2.02 7.61
N ALA A 25 5.67 -1.82 6.45
CA ALA A 25 6.94 -1.12 6.32
C ALA A 25 6.84 0.33 6.81
N THR A 26 5.80 1.03 6.36
CA THR A 26 5.53 2.44 6.72
C THR A 26 5.23 2.57 8.21
N SER A 27 4.49 1.63 8.79
CA SER A 27 4.25 1.58 10.24
C SER A 27 5.55 1.39 11.02
N ALA A 28 6.40 0.44 10.61
CA ALA A 28 7.69 0.20 11.26
C ALA A 28 8.63 1.41 11.17
N LEU A 29 8.69 2.08 10.02
CA LEU A 29 9.47 3.31 9.87
C LEU A 29 8.89 4.48 10.68
N THR A 30 7.57 4.62 10.73
CA THR A 30 6.91 5.64 11.57
C THR A 30 7.19 5.40 13.05
N HIS A 31 7.20 4.13 13.49
CA HIS A 31 7.58 3.77 14.85
C HIS A 31 9.04 4.14 15.11
N TRP A 32 9.97 3.74 14.24
CA TRP A 32 11.38 4.12 14.34
C TRP A 32 11.58 5.63 14.39
N ALA A 33 10.89 6.40 13.55
CA ALA A 33 10.99 7.86 13.55
C ALA A 33 10.54 8.51 14.86
N ARG A 34 9.72 7.81 15.67
CA ARG A 34 9.23 8.29 16.96
C ARG A 34 10.03 7.77 18.16
N SER A 35 10.56 6.55 18.08
CA SER A 35 11.24 5.89 19.21
C SER A 35 12.75 5.71 19.03
N GLU A 36 13.28 5.95 17.83
CA GLU A 36 14.66 5.67 17.42
C GLU A 36 15.10 4.21 17.61
N ASP A 37 14.14 3.27 17.69
CA ASP A 37 14.41 1.85 17.89
C ASP A 37 15.05 1.21 16.64
N GLY A 38 16.29 0.76 16.77
CA GLY A 38 17.03 0.04 15.71
C GLY A 38 16.26 -1.14 15.08
N PRO A 39 15.56 -2.00 15.85
CA PRO A 39 14.77 -3.10 15.28
C PRO A 39 13.67 -2.64 14.33
N SER A 40 12.99 -1.52 14.62
CA SER A 40 11.92 -0.97 13.78
C SER A 40 12.46 -0.45 12.45
N LEU A 41 13.65 0.14 12.44
CA LEU A 41 14.34 0.55 11.20
C LEU A 41 14.67 -0.66 10.32
N VAL A 42 15.27 -1.70 10.91
CA VAL A 42 15.64 -2.93 10.17
C VAL A 42 14.38 -3.61 9.62
N ALA A 43 13.30 -3.68 10.40
CA ALA A 43 12.02 -4.21 9.94
C ALA A 43 11.43 -3.39 8.77
N GLY A 44 11.43 -2.06 8.87
CA GLY A 44 10.94 -1.18 7.81
C GLY A 44 11.72 -1.33 6.49
N VAL A 45 13.05 -1.30 6.55
CA VAL A 45 13.91 -1.42 5.36
C VAL A 45 13.81 -2.81 4.72
N SER A 46 13.74 -3.87 5.53
CA SER A 46 13.60 -5.24 5.02
C SER A 46 12.24 -5.46 4.34
N LEU A 47 11.16 -4.89 4.90
CA LEU A 47 9.84 -4.92 4.26
C LEU A 47 9.81 -4.13 2.95
N PHE A 48 10.44 -2.95 2.86
CA PHE A 48 10.56 -2.21 1.60
C PHE A 48 11.37 -2.98 0.54
N SER A 49 12.39 -3.71 0.95
CA SER A 49 13.14 -4.58 0.03
C SER A 49 12.27 -5.72 -0.49
N CYS A 50 11.45 -6.32 0.39
CA CYS A 50 10.48 -7.35 0.02
C CYS A 50 9.41 -6.81 -0.93
N LEU A 51 8.94 -5.58 -0.70
CA LEU A 51 7.97 -4.88 -1.53
C LEU A 51 8.46 -4.76 -2.98
N GLY A 52 9.72 -4.34 -3.19
CA GLY A 52 10.31 -4.23 -4.52
C GLY A 52 10.38 -5.56 -5.26
N LEU A 53 10.73 -6.65 -4.56
CA LEU A 53 10.76 -8.00 -5.13
C LEU A 53 9.36 -8.49 -5.51
N PHE A 54 8.38 -8.34 -4.61
CA PHE A 54 7.00 -8.75 -4.88
C PHE A 54 6.37 -7.92 -5.99
N LEU A 55 6.65 -6.61 -6.05
CA LEU A 55 6.14 -5.73 -7.09
C LEU A 55 6.67 -6.16 -8.47
N GLY A 56 7.97 -6.43 -8.56
CA GLY A 56 8.59 -6.96 -9.77
C GLY A 56 8.01 -8.31 -10.21
N TYR A 57 7.65 -9.18 -9.24
CA TYR A 57 6.96 -10.43 -9.52
C TYR A 57 5.52 -10.22 -10.00
N SER A 58 4.74 -9.35 -9.33
CA SER A 58 3.34 -9.06 -9.66
C SER A 58 3.18 -8.44 -11.06
N ILE A 59 4.10 -7.57 -11.48
CA ILE A 59 4.07 -6.96 -12.82
C ILE A 59 4.34 -8.00 -13.91
N LYS A 60 5.20 -9.00 -13.65
CA LYS A 60 5.42 -10.11 -14.59
C LYS A 60 4.24 -11.05 -14.68
N LEU A 61 3.49 -11.19 -13.59
CA LEU A 61 2.35 -12.10 -13.49
C LEU A 61 1.07 -11.50 -14.07
N VAL A 62 0.91 -10.18 -13.99
CA VAL A 62 -0.27 -9.45 -14.45
C VAL A 62 0.07 -8.58 -15.65
N ASN A 63 -0.50 -8.88 -16.82
CA ASN A 63 -0.30 -8.13 -18.08
C ASN A 63 -0.82 -6.68 -18.06
N HIS A 64 -1.30 -6.18 -16.92
CA HIS A 64 -1.87 -4.84 -16.74
C HIS A 64 -1.11 -4.08 -15.63
N MET A 65 0.11 -3.65 -15.94
CA MET A 65 1.00 -2.94 -15.01
C MET A 65 0.31 -1.72 -14.36
N ASN A 66 -0.31 -0.85 -15.17
CA ASN A 66 -0.99 0.35 -14.69
C ASN A 66 -2.11 0.03 -13.70
N MET A 67 -2.86 -1.03 -13.97
CA MET A 67 -3.96 -1.48 -13.12
C MET A 67 -3.46 -1.93 -11.74
N VAL A 68 -2.36 -2.69 -11.69
CA VAL A 68 -1.72 -3.14 -10.44
C VAL A 68 -1.21 -1.95 -9.64
N TYR A 69 -0.48 -1.03 -10.28
CA TYR A 69 0.08 0.14 -9.59
C TYR A 69 -1.00 1.05 -9.01
N ALA A 70 -2.02 1.39 -9.80
CA ALA A 70 -3.08 2.28 -9.37
C ALA A 70 -3.90 1.70 -8.20
N THR A 71 -4.25 0.41 -8.28
CA THR A 71 -5.04 -0.26 -7.24
C THR A 71 -4.23 -0.45 -5.95
N TRP A 72 -2.95 -0.84 -6.07
CA TRP A 72 -2.02 -0.91 -4.94
C TRP A 72 -1.84 0.45 -4.26
N GLN A 73 -1.59 1.52 -5.04
CA GLN A 73 -1.39 2.85 -4.48
C GLN A 73 -2.65 3.36 -3.76
N ALA A 74 -3.82 3.19 -4.37
CA ALA A 74 -5.10 3.55 -3.77
C ALA A 74 -5.33 2.83 -2.43
N MET A 75 -5.06 1.53 -2.39
CA MET A 75 -5.20 0.73 -1.17
C MET A 75 -4.17 1.09 -0.09
N ASN A 76 -2.93 1.40 -0.48
CA ASN A 76 -1.90 1.86 0.45
C ASN A 76 -2.28 3.17 1.13
N ILE A 77 -2.75 4.15 0.37
CA ILE A 77 -3.17 5.45 0.92
C ILE A 77 -4.24 5.23 1.99
N ALA A 78 -5.24 4.39 1.70
CA ALA A 78 -6.27 4.03 2.66
C ALA A 78 -5.71 3.28 3.88
N GLY A 79 -4.86 2.27 3.65
CA GLY A 79 -4.26 1.45 4.70
C GLY A 79 -3.40 2.26 5.67
N ILE A 80 -2.53 3.13 5.15
CA ILE A 80 -1.69 4.02 5.95
C ILE A 80 -2.56 4.99 6.75
N ALA A 81 -3.57 5.61 6.13
CA ALA A 81 -4.49 6.49 6.85
C ALA A 81 -5.20 5.79 8.03
N ILE A 82 -5.63 4.54 7.84
CA ILE A 82 -6.24 3.73 8.90
C ILE A 82 -5.23 3.43 10.01
N VAL A 83 -3.99 3.02 9.67
CA VAL A 83 -2.94 2.73 10.66
C VAL A 83 -2.54 3.98 11.43
N SER A 84 -2.42 5.14 10.77
CA SER A 84 -2.20 6.44 11.40
C SER A 84 -3.25 6.74 12.48
N CYS A 85 -4.53 6.56 12.17
CA CYS A 85 -5.61 6.80 13.11
C CYS A 85 -5.69 5.76 14.24
N THR A 86 -5.46 4.48 13.94
CA THR A 86 -5.72 3.38 14.88
C THR A 86 -4.51 3.04 15.76
N VAL A 87 -3.33 2.92 15.17
CA VAL A 87 -2.08 2.55 15.86
C VAL A 87 -1.41 3.78 16.45
N PHE A 88 -1.28 4.83 15.66
CA PHE A 88 -0.56 6.04 16.06
C PHE A 88 -1.45 7.12 16.69
N ARG A 89 -2.76 6.89 16.75
CA ARG A 89 -3.79 7.78 17.32
C ARG A 89 -3.75 9.20 16.77
N GLU A 90 -3.38 9.34 15.51
CA GLU A 90 -3.38 10.62 14.82
C GLU A 90 -4.81 11.11 14.57
N THR A 91 -5.05 12.42 14.74
CA THR A 91 -6.36 13.02 14.49
C THR A 91 -6.46 13.48 13.05
N MET A 92 -7.41 12.91 12.30
CA MET A 92 -7.74 13.39 10.96
C MET A 92 -8.81 14.48 11.00
N THR A 93 -8.46 15.65 10.46
CA THR A 93 -9.43 16.72 10.21
C THR A 93 -10.24 16.42 8.95
N HIS A 94 -11.39 17.07 8.80
CA HIS A 94 -12.21 16.93 7.59
C HIS A 94 -11.43 17.28 6.30
N ARG A 95 -10.48 18.22 6.36
CA ARG A 95 -9.61 18.55 5.21
C ARG A 95 -8.67 17.39 4.86
N HIS A 96 -8.12 16.71 5.87
CA HIS A 96 -7.28 15.53 5.65
C HIS A 96 -8.07 14.38 5.02
N CYS A 97 -9.28 14.11 5.50
CA CYS A 97 -10.15 13.08 4.91
C CYS A 97 -10.47 13.36 3.44
N VAL A 98 -10.80 14.62 3.11
CA VAL A 98 -11.04 15.02 1.71
C VAL A 98 -9.77 14.87 0.86
N GLY A 99 -8.61 15.24 1.38
CA GLY A 99 -7.33 15.06 0.69
C GLY A 99 -7.01 13.59 0.41
N VAL A 100 -7.17 12.72 1.41
CA VAL A 100 -6.98 11.27 1.27
C VAL A 100 -7.94 10.69 0.22
N PHE A 101 -9.21 11.10 0.27
CA PHE A 101 -10.21 10.67 -0.72
C PHE A 101 -9.82 11.09 -2.15
N LEU A 102 -9.41 12.35 -2.34
CA LEU A 102 -8.97 12.85 -3.64
C LEU A 102 -7.72 12.12 -4.14
N ALA A 103 -6.78 11.78 -3.27
CA ALA A 103 -5.58 11.02 -3.62
C ALA A 103 -5.91 9.59 -4.07
N ILE A 104 -6.86 8.93 -3.41
CA ILE A 104 -7.36 7.60 -3.81
C ILE A 104 -8.03 7.67 -5.18
N VAL A 105 -8.96 8.62 -5.38
CA VAL A 105 -9.67 8.79 -6.66
C VAL A 105 -8.67 9.11 -7.78
N SER A 106 -7.72 10.02 -7.54
CA SER A 106 -6.68 10.35 -8.53
C SER A 106 -5.83 9.15 -8.91
N SER A 107 -5.49 8.28 -7.94
CA SER A 107 -4.71 7.08 -8.20
C SER A 107 -5.47 6.09 -9.09
N LEU A 108 -6.78 5.94 -8.86
CA LEU A 108 -7.65 5.07 -9.66
C LEU A 108 -7.96 5.65 -11.05
N CYS A 109 -8.00 6.98 -11.21
CA CYS A 109 -8.18 7.62 -12.51
C CYS A 109 -6.95 7.49 -13.43
N PHE A 110 -5.80 7.05 -12.91
CA PHE A 110 -4.58 6.80 -13.69
C PHE A 110 -4.53 5.39 -14.31
N MET A 111 -5.58 4.58 -14.10
CA MET A 111 -5.77 3.24 -14.67
C MET A 111 -6.10 3.29 -16.17
#